data_AF-A0A355VC51-F1
#
_entry.id   AF-A0A355VC51-F1
#
_cell.length_a   1.000
_cell.length_b   1.000
_cell.length_c   1.000
_cell.angle_alpha   90.00
_cell.angle_beta   90.00
_cell.angle_gamma   90.00
#
_symmetry.space_group_name_H-M   'P 1'
#
loop_
_entity.id
_entity.type
_entity.pdbx_description
1 polymer ?
#
loop_
_entity_poly.entity_id
_entity_poly.type
_entity_poly.pdbx_seq_one_letter_code
_entity_poly.pdbx_strand_id
1 'polypeptide(L)' 'AHCRAMLAARDGLYEYHLEAELQHEFISSGARFPAYNSIVAAGANACILHYIENNKPLRDGDLVLIDA' A
#
# COMPACT_ATOMS: atom_id res chain seq x y z
N ALA A 1 -2.38 10.82 0.57
CA ALA A 1 -2.35 9.36 0.81
C ALA A 1 -0.93 8.79 0.72
N HIS A 2 -0.28 8.80 -0.45
CA HIS A 2 1.07 8.24 -0.63
C HIS A 2 2.12 8.67 0.40
N CYS A 3 2.24 9.96 0.71
CA CYS A 3 3.20 10.43 1.71
C CYS A 3 2.96 9.84 3.11
N ARG A 4 1.68 9.63 3.47
CA ARG A 4 1.30 9.01 4.74
C ARG A 4 1.69 7.54 4.77
N ALA A 5 1.46 6.80 3.68
CA ALA A 5 1.91 5.41 3.55
C ALA A 5 3.45 5.31 3.67
N MET A 6 4.21 6.22 3.03
CA MET A 6 5.67 6.26 3.16
C MET A 6 6.14 6.52 4.60
N LEU A 7 5.46 7.39 5.35
CA LEU A 7 5.76 7.66 6.76
C LEU A 7 5.40 6.47 7.68
N ALA A 8 4.38 5.69 7.33
CA ALA A 8 3.93 4.54 8.10
C ALA A 8 4.75 3.26 7.84
N ALA A 9 5.35 3.14 6.66
CA ALA A 9 6.09 1.97 6.20
C ALA A 9 7.24 1.61 7.13
N ARG A 10 7.25 0.35 7.57
CA ARG A 10 8.28 -0.25 8.42
C ARG A 10 8.23 -1.78 8.33
N ASP A 11 9.36 -2.42 8.62
CA ASP A 11 9.46 -3.88 8.74
C ASP A 11 8.45 -4.43 9.76
N GLY A 12 7.92 -5.63 9.48
CA GLY A 12 6.96 -6.33 10.33
C GLY A 12 5.49 -5.92 10.14
N LEU A 13 5.21 -4.90 9.32
CA LEU A 13 3.86 -4.67 8.80
C LEU A 13 3.54 -5.63 7.66
N TYR A 14 2.29 -5.58 7.19
CA TYR A 14 1.84 -6.20 5.95
C TYR A 14 1.45 -5.12 4.95
N GLU A 15 1.47 -5.45 3.67
CA GLU A 15 1.04 -4.58 2.56
C GLU A 15 -0.34 -3.94 2.82
N TYR A 16 -1.35 -4.70 3.27
CA TYR A 16 -2.68 -4.16 3.60
C TYR A 16 -2.67 -3.08 4.70
N HIS A 17 -1.65 -3.01 5.55
CA HIS A 17 -1.56 -1.91 6.52
C HIS A 17 -1.27 -0.58 5.81
N LEU A 18 -0.46 -0.59 4.75
CA LEU A 18 -0.25 0.61 3.93
C LEU A 18 -1.50 0.92 3.11
N GLU A 19 -2.20 -0.09 2.60
CA GLU A 19 -3.51 0.09 1.96
C GLU A 19 -4.49 0.81 2.89
N ALA A 20 -4.53 0.44 4.18
CA ALA A 20 -5.37 1.11 5.18
C ALA A 20 -4.99 2.57 5.37
N GLU A 21 -3.71 2.94 5.36
CA GLU A 21 -3.26 4.34 5.42
C GLU A 21 -3.70 5.13 4.19
N LEU A 22 -3.69 4.52 3.00
CA LEU A 22 -4.18 5.14 1.77
C LEU A 22 -5.69 5.39 1.86
N GLN A 23 -6.47 4.35 2.18
CA GLN A 23 -7.92 4.43 2.32
C GLN A 23 -8.35 5.42 3.39
N HIS A 24 -7.70 5.41 4.55
CA HIS A 24 -7.95 6.37 5.62
C HIS A 24 -7.77 7.81 5.13
N GLU A 25 -6.66 8.09 4.44
CA GLU A 25 -6.36 9.43 3.95
C GLU A 25 -7.31 9.88 2.84
N PHE A 26 -7.71 8.97 1.95
CA PHE A 26 -8.75 9.24 0.95
C PHE A 26 -10.06 9.65 1.61
N ILE A 27 -10.57 8.83 2.53
CA ILE A 27 -11.84 9.07 3.22
C ILE A 27 -11.78 10.37 4.02
N SER A 28 -10.69 10.59 4.74
CA SER A 28 -10.48 11.81 5.55
C SER A 28 -10.44 13.07 4.69
N SER A 29 -10.01 12.96 3.43
CA SER A 29 -9.95 14.05 2.44
C SER A 29 -11.21 14.17 1.58
N GLY A 30 -12.26 13.40 1.87
CA GLY A 30 -13.55 13.44 1.18
C GLY A 30 -13.72 12.45 0.02
N ALA A 31 -12.70 11.68 -0.33
CA ALA A 31 -12.79 10.61 -1.33
C ALA A 31 -13.21 9.29 -0.65
N ARG A 32 -14.50 8.95 -0.71
CA ARG A 32 -15.06 7.77 -0.03
C ARG A 32 -14.58 6.43 -0.56
N PHE A 33 -14.18 6.37 -1.82
CA PHE A 33 -13.75 5.16 -2.52
C PHE A 33 -12.51 5.46 -3.35
N PRO A 34 -11.56 4.51 -3.48
CA PRO A 34 -10.46 4.65 -4.40
C PRO A 34 -10.96 4.56 -5.85
N ALA A 35 -10.18 5.06 -6.81
CA ALA A 35 -10.55 5.02 -8.23
C ALA A 35 -10.48 3.60 -8.81
N TYR A 36 -9.60 2.75 -8.25
CA TYR A 36 -9.39 1.36 -8.58
C TYR A 36 -8.86 0.63 -7.33
N ASN A 37 -8.72 -0.69 -7.37
CA ASN A 37 -8.17 -1.45 -6.25
C ASN A 37 -6.69 -1.07 -6.06
N SER A 38 -6.34 -0.50 -4.91
CA SER A 38 -4.97 -0.09 -4.62
C SER A 38 -4.01 -1.28 -4.67
N ILE A 39 -2.87 -1.06 -5.31
CA ILE A 39 -1.76 -2.01 -5.40
C ILE A 39 -0.76 -1.62 -4.33
N VAL A 40 -0.47 -2.54 -3.41
CA VAL A 40 0.64 -2.40 -2.45
C VAL A 40 1.50 -3.64 -2.54
N ALA A 41 2.60 -3.55 -3.27
CA ALA A 41 3.38 -4.70 -3.69
C ALA A 41 4.83 -4.61 -3.17
N ALA A 42 5.16 -5.44 -2.18
CA ALA A 42 6.49 -5.53 -1.59
C ALA A 42 7.38 -6.55 -2.33
N GLY A 43 8.66 -6.20 -2.47
CA GLY A 43 9.68 -7.06 -3.07
C GLY A 43 9.29 -7.55 -4.46
N ALA A 44 9.34 -8.87 -4.68
CA ALA A 44 9.03 -9.48 -5.98
C ALA A 44 7.57 -9.28 -6.42
N ASN A 45 6.64 -8.97 -5.51
CA ASN A 45 5.25 -8.69 -5.87
C ASN A 45 5.13 -7.43 -6.75
N ALA A 46 6.06 -6.49 -6.63
CA ALA A 46 6.09 -5.27 -7.46
C ALA A 46 6.27 -5.57 -8.97
N CYS A 47 6.68 -6.79 -9.32
CA CYS A 47 6.78 -7.26 -10.70
C CYS A 47 5.44 -7.79 -11.26
N ILE A 48 4.39 -7.89 -10.45
CA ILE A 48 3.03 -8.26 -10.87
C ILE A 48 2.25 -6.96 -11.08
N LEU A 49 1.91 -6.66 -12.34
CA LEU A 49 1.35 -5.35 -12.72
C LEU A 49 0.05 -4.97 -12.00
N HIS A 50 -0.82 -5.94 -11.73
CA HIS A 50 -2.09 -5.72 -11.02
C HIS A 50 -2.14 -6.58 -9.75
N TYR A 51 -1.11 -6.46 -8.91
CA TYR A 51 -1.06 -7.11 -7.60
C TYR A 51 -2.06 -6.47 -6.64
N ILE A 52 -3.13 -7.16 -6.28
CA ILE A 52 -4.20 -6.63 -5.40
C ILE A 52 -4.40 -7.49 -4.15
N GLU A 53 -3.61 -8.55 -3.98
CA GLU A 53 -3.70 -9.44 -2.85
C GLU A 53 -3.28 -8.75 -1.54
N ASN A 54 -2.32 -7.81 -1.61
CA ASN A 54 -1.86 -6.95 -0.52
C ASN A 54 -1.68 -7.69 0.82
N ASN A 55 -1.22 -8.94 0.79
CA ASN A 55 -1.25 -9.84 1.95
C ASN A 55 0.12 -10.39 2.36
N LYS A 56 1.21 -9.88 1.80
CA LYS A 56 2.56 -10.24 2.20
C LYS A 56 3.11 -9.28 3.25
N PRO A 57 4.00 -9.77 4.13
CA PRO A 57 4.71 -8.92 5.07
C PRO A 57 5.67 -7.99 4.33
N LEU A 58 5.80 -6.76 4.82
CA LEU A 58 6.90 -5.86 4.48
C LEU A 58 8.17 -6.37 5.18
N ARG A 59 9.26 -6.44 4.43
CA ARG A 59 10.56 -6.92 4.92
C ARG A 59 11.61 -5.84 4.75
N ASP A 60 12.50 -5.74 5.72
CA ASP A 60 13.69 -4.90 5.57
C ASP A 60 14.47 -5.25 4.29
N GLY A 61 14.93 -4.21 3.59
CA GLY A 61 15.60 -4.32 2.30
C GLY A 61 14.69 -4.48 1.06
N ASP A 62 13.41 -4.79 1.22
CA ASP A 62 12.47 -4.81 0.10
C ASP A 62 12.04 -3.39 -0.31
N LEU A 63 11.92 -3.16 -1.61
CA LEU A 63 11.16 -2.03 -2.12
C LEU A 63 9.66 -2.31 -2.03
N VAL A 64 8.86 -1.26 -1.92
CA VAL A 64 7.39 -1.34 -1.98
C VAL A 64 6.91 -0.43 -3.10
N LEU A 65 6.20 -1.01 -4.07
CA LEU A 65 5.49 -0.27 -5.12
C LEU A 65 4.06 -0.02 -4.64
N ILE A 66 3.61 1.24 -4.72
CA ILE A 66 2.24 1.62 -4.42
C ILE A 66 1.65 2.32 -5.64
N ASP A 67 0.49 1.86 -6.09
CA ASP A 67 -0.35 2.50 -7.11
C ASP A 67 -1.78 2.63 -6.55
N ALA A 68 -2.23 3.86 -6.28
CA ALA A 68 -3.49 4.13 -5.55
C ALA A 68 -4.09 5.54 -5.79
#